data_AF-A0A7Y0VMM8-F1
#
_entry.id   AF-A0A7Y0VMM8-F1
#
_cell.length_a   1.000
_cell.length_b   1.000
_cell.length_c   1.000
_cell.angle_alpha   90.00
_cell.angle_beta   90.00
_cell.angle_gamma   90.00
#
_symmetry.space_group_name_H-M   'P 1'
#
loop_
_entity.id
_entity.type
_entity.pdbx_description
1 polymer ?
#
loop_
_entity_poly.entity_id
_entity_poly.type
_entity_poly.pdbx_seq_one_letter_code
_entity_poly.pdbx_strand_id
1 'polypeptide(L)'
;MSQEEEFRVVLSYAQMAAILEHQSLSAAEIASNRIFGGLRVVGGIIELAGAGVLCALPEPTMISKMGCVAMGVHASDQLAAGTAQLLSGETTASYAYRSGQAIAAGLGASPATGQVIGLAGEFAVPLSTASLYAAFRVSSFQGGRMRLNYVLTAFPII
;
A
#
# COMPACT_ATOMS: atom_id res chain seq x y z
N MET A 1 -37.04 17.41 13.44
CA MET A 1 -36.08 16.50 12.78
C MET A 1 -34.71 16.86 13.29
N SER A 2 -34.19 16.12 14.27
CA SER A 2 -32.85 16.29 14.81
C SER A 2 -31.85 15.70 13.82
N GLN A 3 -30.93 16.53 13.34
CA GLN A 3 -29.75 16.05 12.62
C GLN A 3 -28.87 15.36 13.66
N GLU A 4 -28.80 14.03 13.61
CA GLU A 4 -27.80 13.29 14.38
C GLU A 4 -26.44 13.64 13.78
N GLU A 5 -25.63 14.41 14.52
CA GLU A 5 -24.27 14.74 14.12
C GLU A 5 -23.44 13.45 14.15
N GLU A 6 -23.17 12.88 12.97
CA GLU A 6 -22.35 11.68 12.82
C GLU A 6 -20.89 12.00 13.19
N PHE A 7 -20.48 11.58 14.38
CA PHE A 7 -19.10 11.66 14.82
C PHE A 7 -18.26 10.55 14.18
N ARG A 8 -17.35 10.92 13.26
CA ARG A 8 -16.47 9.98 12.55
C ARG A 8 -15.00 10.23 12.92
N VAL A 9 -14.35 9.23 13.48
CA VAL A 9 -12.90 9.24 13.76
C VAL A 9 -12.17 8.40 12.73
N VAL A 10 -11.19 8.97 12.05
CA VAL A 10 -10.30 8.27 11.11
C VAL A 10 -8.95 8.06 11.79
N LEU A 11 -8.57 6.80 11.99
CA LEU A 11 -7.31 6.42 12.65
C LEU A 11 -6.38 5.73 11.64
N SER A 12 -5.09 6.02 11.71
CA SER A 12 -4.07 5.24 11.01
C SER A 12 -3.89 3.87 11.66
N TYR A 13 -3.28 2.91 10.94
CA TYR A 13 -3.03 1.57 11.49
C TYR A 13 -2.18 1.63 12.77
N ALA A 14 -1.16 2.52 12.78
CA ALA A 14 -0.33 2.74 13.95
C ALA A 14 -1.17 3.27 15.12
N GLN A 15 -2.01 4.27 14.89
CA GLN A 15 -2.89 4.83 15.93
C GLN A 15 -3.85 3.78 16.49
N MET A 16 -4.44 2.92 15.65
CA MET A 16 -5.29 1.82 16.10
C MET A 16 -4.51 0.80 16.94
N ALA A 17 -3.31 0.39 16.50
CA ALA A 17 -2.46 -0.54 17.24
C ALA A 17 -2.04 0.02 18.60
N ALA A 18 -1.69 1.29 18.67
CA ALA A 18 -1.32 1.98 19.90
C ALA A 18 -2.46 2.04 20.92
N ILE A 19 -3.70 2.29 20.45
CA ILE A 19 -4.89 2.23 21.29
C ILE A 19 -5.07 0.82 21.87
N LEU A 20 -4.92 -0.23 21.04
CA LEU A 20 -5.05 -1.62 21.49
C LEU A 20 -3.98 -2.00 22.52
N GLU A 21 -2.75 -1.51 22.36
CA GLU A 21 -1.63 -1.76 23.28
C GLU A 21 -1.55 -0.79 24.46
N HIS A 22 -2.47 0.17 24.59
CA HIS A 22 -2.46 1.19 25.63
C HIS A 22 -1.16 2.04 25.65
N GLN A 23 -0.58 2.26 24.47
CA GLN A 23 0.64 3.04 24.27
C GLN A 23 0.35 4.36 23.57
N SER A 24 1.18 5.37 23.81
CA SER A 24 1.17 6.61 23.04
C SER A 24 2.21 6.53 21.92
N LEU A 25 1.88 7.09 20.76
CA LEU A 25 2.79 7.17 19.63
C LEU A 25 3.44 8.56 19.56
N SER A 26 4.73 8.59 19.28
CA SER A 26 5.43 9.80 18.85
C SER A 26 4.90 10.29 17.50
N ALA A 27 5.15 11.58 17.19
CA ALA A 27 4.78 12.15 15.89
C ALA A 27 5.37 11.39 14.69
N ALA A 28 6.54 10.75 14.87
CA ALA A 28 7.17 9.92 13.86
C ALA A 28 6.44 8.58 13.65
N GLU A 29 5.90 7.98 14.71
CA GLU A 29 5.12 6.74 14.66
C GLU A 29 3.69 6.98 14.12
N ILE A 30 3.12 8.16 14.39
CA ILE A 30 1.89 8.63 13.75
C ILE A 30 2.10 8.85 12.25
N ALA A 31 3.31 9.29 11.83
CA ALA A 31 3.71 9.49 10.44
C ALA A 31 3.99 8.18 9.66
N SER A 32 3.27 7.09 9.97
CA SER A 32 3.44 5.77 9.33
C SER A 32 3.38 5.82 7.80
N ASN A 33 2.51 6.67 7.23
CA ASN A 33 2.42 6.86 5.78
C ASN A 33 3.72 7.40 5.18
N ARG A 34 4.42 8.31 5.87
CA ARG A 34 5.71 8.84 5.41
C ARG A 34 6.77 7.74 5.42
N ILE A 35 6.79 6.90 6.46
CA ILE A 35 7.69 5.74 6.54
C ILE A 35 7.43 4.78 5.38
N PHE A 36 6.17 4.44 5.10
CA PHE A 36 5.81 3.60 3.95
C PHE A 36 6.15 4.25 2.61
N GLY A 37 5.97 5.58 2.50
CA GLY A 37 6.43 6.34 1.35
C GLY A 37 7.94 6.21 1.15
N GLY A 38 8.73 6.34 2.22
CA GLY A 38 10.17 6.14 2.21
C GLY A 38 10.60 4.73 1.82
N LEU A 39 9.94 3.70 2.36
CA LEU A 39 10.18 2.31 1.96
C LEU A 39 9.88 2.09 0.47
N ARG A 40 8.82 2.72 -0.06
CA ARG A 40 8.48 2.66 -1.48
C ARG A 40 9.51 3.38 -2.34
N VAL A 41 10.07 4.50 -1.87
CA VAL A 41 11.18 5.19 -2.53
C VAL A 41 12.41 4.29 -2.62
N VAL A 42 12.84 3.70 -1.50
CA VAL A 42 14.00 2.79 -1.48
C VAL A 42 13.76 1.58 -2.38
N GLY A 43 12.57 0.98 -2.31
CA GLY A 43 12.17 -0.12 -3.17
C GLY A 43 12.21 0.25 -4.66
N GLY A 44 11.68 1.42 -5.02
CA GLY A 44 11.69 1.92 -6.40
C GLY A 44 13.11 2.16 -6.94
N ILE A 45 14.05 2.63 -6.11
CA ILE A 45 15.47 2.78 -6.50
C ILE A 45 16.10 1.41 -6.78
N ILE A 46 15.86 0.42 -5.92
CA ILE A 46 16.38 -0.95 -6.10
C ILE A 46 15.80 -1.57 -7.39
N GLU A 47 14.50 -1.39 -7.62
CA GLU A 47 13.84 -1.87 -8.85
C GLU A 47 14.37 -1.17 -10.11
N LEU A 48 14.62 0.14 -10.07
CA LEU A 48 15.26 0.87 -11.18
C LEU A 48 16.67 0.35 -11.47
N ALA A 49 17.45 0.04 -10.43
CA ALA A 49 18.76 -0.57 -10.60
C ALA A 49 18.64 -1.96 -11.27
N GLY A 50 17.68 -2.79 -10.83
CA GLY A 50 17.37 -4.07 -11.45
C GLY A 50 16.94 -3.93 -12.91
N ALA A 51 16.09 -2.94 -13.23
CA ALA A 51 15.72 -2.60 -14.60
C ALA A 51 16.96 -2.26 -15.44
N GLY A 52 17.86 -1.43 -14.90
CA GLY A 52 19.14 -1.10 -15.54
C GLY A 52 20.00 -2.32 -15.86
N VAL A 53 20.06 -3.31 -14.96
CA VAL A 53 20.73 -4.60 -15.22
C VAL A 53 20.07 -5.33 -16.39
N LEU A 54 18.74 -5.43 -16.43
CA LEU A 54 18.01 -6.02 -17.58
C LEU A 54 18.30 -5.27 -18.89
N CYS A 55 18.43 -3.94 -18.82
CA CYS A 55 18.76 -3.11 -19.98
C CYS A 55 20.19 -3.38 -20.49
N ALA A 56 21.12 -3.78 -19.61
CA ALA A 56 22.50 -4.08 -19.96
C ALA A 56 22.75 -5.52 -20.40
N LEU A 57 21.89 -6.48 -20.00
CA LEU A 57 22.05 -7.90 -20.34
C LEU A 57 22.06 -8.13 -21.87
N PRO A 58 23.14 -8.68 -22.45
CA PRO A 58 23.17 -9.03 -23.87
C PRO A 58 22.44 -10.36 -24.07
N GLU A 59 21.31 -10.33 -24.77
CA GLU A 59 20.57 -11.55 -25.09
C GLU A 59 19.78 -11.40 -26.41
N PRO A 60 19.69 -12.48 -27.21
CA PRO A 60 19.24 -12.38 -28.60
C PRO A 60 17.70 -12.34 -28.77
N THR A 61 16.93 -12.56 -27.70
CA THR A 61 15.46 -12.68 -27.75
C THR A 61 14.74 -11.38 -27.40
N MET A 62 15.47 -10.34 -26.96
CA MET A 62 14.94 -9.03 -26.55
C MET A 62 14.00 -9.03 -25.33
N ILE A 63 13.74 -10.19 -24.71
CA ILE A 63 12.92 -10.34 -23.50
C ILE A 63 13.42 -9.45 -22.35
N SER A 64 14.73 -9.37 -22.12
CA SER A 64 15.38 -8.54 -21.10
C SER A 64 15.24 -7.05 -21.42
N LYS A 65 15.14 -6.65 -22.69
CA LYS A 65 14.86 -5.26 -23.06
C LYS A 65 13.41 -4.89 -22.78
N MET A 66 12.48 -5.80 -23.07
CA MET A 66 11.08 -5.63 -22.70
C MET A 66 10.92 -5.58 -21.18
N GLY A 67 11.58 -6.49 -20.46
CA GLY A 67 11.61 -6.52 -18.99
C GLY A 67 12.20 -5.25 -18.39
N CYS A 68 13.31 -4.76 -18.93
CA CYS A 68 13.92 -3.46 -18.58
C CYS A 68 12.91 -2.32 -18.67
N VAL A 69 12.21 -2.18 -19.80
CA VAL A 69 11.23 -1.10 -20.00
C VAL A 69 10.04 -1.25 -19.06
N ALA A 70 9.45 -2.45 -18.99
CA ALA A 70 8.29 -2.71 -18.14
C ALA A 70 8.61 -2.47 -16.65
N MET A 71 9.73 -3.00 -16.18
CA MET A 71 10.20 -2.83 -14.81
C MET A 71 10.59 -1.39 -14.51
N GLY A 72 11.26 -0.70 -15.45
CA GLY A 72 11.63 0.71 -15.30
C GLY A 72 10.41 1.64 -15.18
N VAL A 73 9.37 1.38 -15.98
CA VAL A 73 8.09 2.10 -15.88
C VAL A 73 7.43 1.82 -14.52
N HIS A 74 7.34 0.56 -14.11
CA HIS A 74 6.78 0.17 -12.82
C HIS A 74 7.52 0.84 -11.65
N ALA A 75 8.85 0.72 -11.63
CA ALA A 75 9.69 1.29 -10.58
C ALA A 75 9.56 2.82 -10.51
N SER A 76 9.43 3.49 -11.66
CA SER A 76 9.23 4.95 -11.73
C SER A 76 7.87 5.38 -11.15
N ASP A 77 6.79 4.65 -11.46
CA ASP A 77 5.46 4.89 -10.91
C ASP A 77 5.44 4.70 -9.37
N GLN A 78 6.05 3.61 -8.89
CA GLN A 78 6.20 3.35 -7.46
C GLN A 78 7.03 4.42 -6.75
N LEU A 79 8.15 4.84 -7.36
CA LEU A 79 9.04 5.88 -6.85
C LEU A 79 8.33 7.23 -6.76
N ALA A 80 7.55 7.60 -7.78
CA ALA A 80 6.77 8.82 -7.79
C ALA A 80 5.68 8.82 -6.71
N ALA A 81 4.89 7.74 -6.63
CA ALA A 81 3.87 7.58 -5.60
C ALA A 81 4.48 7.56 -4.18
N GLY A 82 5.62 6.88 -4.01
CA GLY A 82 6.36 6.81 -2.76
C GLY A 82 6.91 8.16 -2.32
N THR A 83 7.45 8.93 -3.26
CA THR A 83 7.97 10.28 -2.99
C THR A 83 6.84 11.23 -2.59
N ALA A 84 5.73 11.22 -3.32
CA ALA A 84 4.55 12.01 -2.97
C ALA A 84 4.03 11.64 -1.57
N GLN A 85 3.96 10.36 -1.24
CA GLN A 85 3.53 9.87 0.08
C GLN A 85 4.53 10.18 1.20
N LEU A 86 5.84 10.13 0.92
CA LEU A 86 6.88 10.52 1.87
C LEU A 86 6.79 12.01 2.23
N LEU A 87 6.56 12.86 1.23
CA LEU A 87 6.52 14.31 1.39
C LEU A 87 5.18 14.82 1.94
N SER A 88 4.06 14.26 1.49
CA SER A 88 2.72 14.66 1.98
C SER A 88 2.37 13.98 3.30
N GLY A 89 2.81 12.75 3.53
CA GLY A 89 2.28 11.89 4.58
C GLY A 89 0.91 11.30 4.26
N GLU A 90 0.40 11.50 3.04
CA GLU A 90 -0.86 10.94 2.57
C GLU A 90 -0.61 9.71 1.71
N THR A 91 -1.47 8.69 1.86
CA THR A 91 -1.36 7.48 1.04
C THR A 91 -1.58 7.84 -0.42
N THR A 92 -0.59 7.56 -1.26
CA THR A 92 -0.66 7.87 -2.70
C THR A 92 -0.72 6.59 -3.51
N ALA A 93 -1.84 6.39 -4.20
CA ALA A 93 -2.02 5.27 -5.12
C ALA A 93 -1.22 5.48 -6.41
N SER A 94 -0.52 4.43 -6.85
CA SER A 94 0.21 4.37 -8.13
C SER A 94 -0.73 4.43 -9.33
N TYR A 95 -0.19 4.76 -10.50
CA TYR A 95 -0.95 4.71 -11.75
C TYR A 95 -1.33 3.28 -12.13
N ALA A 96 -0.43 2.30 -11.93
CA ALA A 96 -0.70 0.89 -12.18
C ALA A 96 -1.90 0.38 -11.34
N TYR A 97 -1.97 0.76 -10.06
CA TYR A 97 -3.08 0.39 -9.17
C TYR A 97 -4.41 1.00 -9.61
N ARG A 98 -4.39 2.30 -9.97
CA ARG A 98 -5.59 3.03 -10.42
C ARG A 98 -6.08 2.52 -11.77
N SER A 99 -5.17 2.30 -12.71
CA SER A 99 -5.50 1.79 -14.04
C SER A 99 -6.07 0.37 -13.98
N GLY A 100 -5.48 -0.53 -13.19
CA GLY A 100 -6.01 -1.88 -13.00
C GLY A 100 -7.44 -1.88 -12.45
N GLN A 101 -7.72 -1.03 -11.45
CA GLN A 101 -9.08 -0.84 -10.94
C GLN A 101 -10.04 -0.27 -11.98
N ALA A 102 -9.62 0.75 -12.73
CA ALA A 102 -10.46 1.39 -13.75
C ALA A 102 -10.81 0.43 -14.88
N ILE A 103 -9.84 -0.38 -15.34
CA ILE A 103 -10.06 -1.41 -16.35
C ILE A 103 -11.04 -2.45 -15.84
N ALA A 104 -10.82 -2.97 -14.62
CA ALA A 104 -11.72 -3.96 -14.03
C ALA A 104 -13.16 -3.41 -13.87
N ALA A 105 -13.30 -2.16 -13.41
CA ALA A 105 -14.59 -1.50 -13.31
C ALA A 105 -15.28 -1.34 -14.68
N GLY A 106 -14.52 -0.97 -15.72
CA GLY A 106 -15.02 -0.88 -17.09
C GLY A 106 -15.51 -2.21 -17.67
N LEU A 107 -15.02 -3.34 -17.15
CA LEU A 107 -15.47 -4.69 -17.49
C LEU A 107 -16.64 -5.18 -16.61
N GLY A 108 -17.21 -4.32 -15.77
CA GLY A 108 -18.33 -4.65 -14.88
C GLY A 108 -17.93 -5.37 -13.60
N ALA A 109 -16.63 -5.40 -13.25
CA ALA A 109 -16.17 -6.01 -12.02
C ALA A 109 -16.62 -5.20 -10.79
N SER A 110 -16.88 -5.90 -9.68
CA SER A 110 -17.20 -5.25 -8.40
C SER A 110 -16.01 -4.41 -7.89
N PRO A 111 -16.24 -3.41 -7.01
CA PRO A 111 -15.16 -2.64 -6.40
C PRO A 111 -14.10 -3.51 -5.70
N ALA A 112 -14.52 -4.57 -5.03
CA ALA A 112 -13.62 -5.53 -4.38
C ALA A 112 -12.75 -6.28 -5.41
N THR A 113 -13.35 -6.75 -6.50
CA THR A 113 -12.62 -7.37 -7.61
C THR A 113 -11.66 -6.38 -8.26
N GLY A 114 -12.08 -5.13 -8.47
CA GLY A 114 -11.23 -4.07 -9.01
C GLY A 114 -9.99 -3.81 -8.15
N GLN A 115 -10.13 -3.78 -6.82
CA GLN A 115 -8.99 -3.63 -5.90
C GLN A 115 -8.01 -4.79 -6.04
N VAL A 116 -8.50 -6.02 -6.15
CA VAL A 116 -7.65 -7.21 -6.37
C VAL A 116 -6.90 -7.11 -7.70
N ILE A 117 -7.56 -6.67 -8.78
CA ILE A 117 -6.90 -6.47 -10.08
C ILE A 117 -5.88 -5.32 -10.03
N GLY A 118 -6.20 -4.21 -9.36
CA GLY A 118 -5.26 -3.11 -9.14
C GLY A 118 -4.01 -3.58 -8.38
N LEU A 119 -4.19 -4.36 -7.32
CA LEU A 119 -3.09 -4.95 -6.55
C LEU A 119 -2.27 -5.93 -7.40
N ALA A 120 -2.92 -6.78 -8.20
CA ALA A 120 -2.21 -7.69 -9.10
C ALA A 120 -1.29 -6.93 -10.07
N GLY A 121 -1.73 -5.76 -10.57
CA GLY A 121 -0.91 -4.87 -11.37
C GLY A 121 0.32 -4.31 -10.62
N GLU A 122 0.19 -4.07 -9.31
CA GLU A 122 1.33 -3.66 -8.46
C GLU A 122 2.30 -4.81 -8.15
N PHE A 123 1.84 -6.07 -8.17
CA PHE A 123 2.64 -7.25 -7.80
C PHE A 123 3.17 -8.07 -8.97
N ALA A 124 2.89 -7.66 -10.21
CA ALA A 124 3.35 -8.37 -11.39
C ALA A 124 4.90 -8.44 -11.48
N VAL A 125 5.63 -7.52 -10.83
CA VAL A 125 7.10 -7.48 -10.79
C VAL A 125 7.57 -7.19 -9.36
N PRO A 126 7.45 -8.12 -8.39
CA PRO A 126 7.64 -7.79 -6.99
C PRO A 126 9.11 -7.91 -6.62
N LEU A 127 9.86 -6.80 -6.60
CA LEU A 127 11.19 -6.78 -5.95
C LEU A 127 11.26 -5.82 -4.74
N SER A 128 10.31 -4.90 -4.56
CA SER A 128 10.33 -3.99 -3.41
C SER A 128 9.71 -4.59 -2.12
N THR A 129 10.32 -4.27 -0.98
CA THR A 129 9.81 -4.66 0.35
C THR A 129 8.51 -3.94 0.73
N ALA A 130 8.30 -2.73 0.22
CA ALA A 130 7.11 -1.92 0.49
C ALA A 130 5.84 -2.49 -0.15
N SER A 131 5.95 -3.04 -1.37
CA SER A 131 4.84 -3.68 -2.06
C SER A 131 4.41 -4.94 -1.27
N LEU A 132 5.34 -5.78 -0.83
CA LEU A 132 5.03 -6.93 0.05
C LEU A 132 4.23 -6.52 1.29
N TYR A 133 4.62 -5.44 1.98
CA TYR A 133 3.91 -4.97 3.17
C TYR A 133 2.50 -4.43 2.85
N ALA A 134 2.34 -3.71 1.73
CA ALA A 134 1.03 -3.27 1.26
C ALA A 134 0.10 -4.46 0.95
N ALA A 135 0.63 -5.55 0.38
CA ALA A 135 -0.09 -6.79 0.16
C ALA A 135 -0.58 -7.40 1.49
N PHE A 136 0.30 -7.46 2.49
CA PHE A 136 -0.04 -7.94 3.84
C PHE A 136 -1.10 -7.07 4.51
N ARG A 137 -1.03 -5.75 4.31
CA ARG A 137 -2.04 -4.82 4.83
C ARG A 137 -3.41 -5.09 4.20
N VAL A 138 -3.53 -5.07 2.87
CA VAL A 138 -4.85 -5.25 2.23
C VAL A 138 -5.42 -6.65 2.51
N SER A 139 -4.59 -7.69 2.51
CA SER A 139 -5.02 -9.04 2.85
C SER A 139 -5.43 -9.21 4.32
N SER A 140 -4.83 -8.47 5.26
CA SER A 140 -5.23 -8.52 6.68
C SER A 140 -6.58 -7.84 6.93
N PHE A 141 -6.91 -6.77 6.20
CA PHE A 141 -8.23 -6.13 6.22
C PHE A 141 -9.32 -6.99 5.56
N GLN A 142 -9.08 -7.47 4.33
CA GLN A 142 -10.04 -8.32 3.60
C GLN A 142 -10.22 -9.71 4.23
N GLY A 143 -9.19 -10.22 4.91
CA GLY A 143 -9.22 -11.53 5.58
C GLY A 143 -9.82 -11.53 6.99
N GLY A 144 -10.37 -10.41 7.48
CA GLY A 144 -10.99 -10.32 8.81
C GLY A 144 -10.00 -10.58 9.97
N ARG A 145 -8.69 -10.38 9.75
CA ARG A 145 -7.64 -10.74 10.70
C ARG A 145 -7.44 -9.74 11.84
N MET A 146 -8.32 -8.75 12.00
CA MET A 146 -8.37 -7.94 13.22
C MET A 146 -9.00 -8.78 14.35
N ARG A 147 -8.16 -9.46 15.13
CA ARG A 147 -8.58 -10.08 16.40
C ARG A 147 -8.64 -9.00 17.48
N LEU A 148 -9.85 -8.49 17.73
CA LEU A 148 -10.15 -7.71 18.93
C LEU A 148 -10.25 -8.68 20.12
N ASN A 149 -9.20 -8.73 20.95
CA ASN A 149 -9.32 -9.36 22.27
C ASN A 149 -10.02 -8.37 23.20
N TYR A 150 -11.36 -8.45 23.27
CA TYR A 150 -12.11 -7.74 24.29
C TYR A 150 -11.90 -8.45 25.63
N VAL A 151 -11.06 -7.91 26.51
CA VAL A 151 -11.16 -8.22 27.93
C VAL A 151 -12.30 -7.36 28.46
N LEU A 152 -13.49 -7.95 28.58
CA LEU A 152 -14.57 -7.37 29.37
C LEU A 152 -14.11 -7.38 30.83
N THR A 153 -13.38 -6.35 31.27
CA THR A 153 -13.35 -6.01 32.69
C THR A 153 -14.73 -5.47 33.02
N ALA A 154 -15.61 -6.36 33.47
CA ALA A 154 -16.84 -5.97 34.13
C ALA A 154 -16.46 -5.08 35.33
N PHE A 155 -16.74 -3.78 35.22
CA PHE A 155 -16.76 -2.92 36.38
C PHE A 155 -17.95 -3.35 37.25
N PRO A 156 -17.77 -3.65 38.55
CA PRO A 156 -18.90 -3.77 39.45
C PRO A 156 -19.52 -2.37 39.59
N ILE A 157 -20.76 -2.23 39.15
CA ILE A 157 -21.60 -1.10 39.54
C ILE A 157 -21.95 -1.36 41.00
N ILE A 158 -21.43 -0.49 41.89
CA ILE A 158 -21.85 -0.40 43.29
C ILE A 158 -23.29 0.11 43.33
#